data_AF-A0A6C2DWC5-F1
#
_entry.id   AF-A0A6C2DWC5-F1
#
_cell.length_a   1.000
_cell.length_b   1.000
_cell.length_c   1.000
_cell.angle_alpha   90.00
_cell.angle_beta   90.00
_cell.angle_gamma   90.00
#
_symmetry.space_group_name_H-M   'P 1'
#
loop_
_entity.id
_entity.type
_entity.pdbx_description
1 polymer ?
#
loop_
_entity_poly.entity_id
_entity_poly.type
_entity_poly.pdbx_seq_one_letter_code
_entity_poly.pdbx_strand_id
1 'polypeptide(L)' 'MSYSIDFTSEAIADLAKIDRTNQIRIARKIKWLGENFEQITPLSLSGNLSSFFKLRVGDYRVIYAIA' A
#
# COMPACT_ATOMS: atom_id res chain seq x y z
N MET A 1 -11.37 -5.72 -12.95
CA MET A 1 -10.81 -6.97 -12.35
C MET A 1 -10.28 -6.62 -10.96
N SER A 2 -10.19 -7.55 -10.00
CA SER A 2 -9.57 -7.25 -8.69
C SER A 2 -8.19 -7.87 -8.59
N TYR A 3 -7.20 -7.07 -8.18
CA TYR A 3 -5.84 -7.55 -7.94
C TYR A 3 -5.75 -8.29 -6.60
N SER A 4 -4.98 -9.38 -6.58
CA SER A 4 -4.58 -10.01 -5.32
C SER A 4 -3.59 -9.11 -4.59
N ILE A 5 -3.61 -9.14 -3.27
CA ILE A 5 -2.72 -8.34 -2.42
C ILE A 5 -1.97 -9.30 -1.51
N ASP A 6 -0.65 -9.33 -1.69
CA ASP A 6 0.26 -10.04 -0.83
C ASP A 6 1.04 -9.07 0.05
N PHE A 7 1.20 -9.43 1.32
CA PHE A 7 1.95 -8.64 2.30
C PHE A 7 3.28 -9.31 2.59
N THR A 8 4.36 -8.53 2.60
CA THR A 8 5.63 -9.00 3.14
C THR A 8 5.58 -9.06 4.67
N SER A 9 6.44 -9.88 5.27
CA SER A 9 6.57 -9.96 6.73
C SER A 9 6.92 -8.60 7.35
N GLU A 10 7.74 -7.80 6.66
CA GLU A 10 8.10 -6.44 7.07
C GLU A 10 6.88 -5.51 7.08
N ALA A 11 6.04 -5.57 6.04
CA ALA A 11 4.82 -4.75 5.96
C ALA A 11 3.85 -5.07 7.12
N ILE A 12 3.71 -6.35 7.49
CA ILE A 12 2.89 -6.77 8.63
C ILE A 12 3.50 -6.25 9.95
N ALA A 13 4.82 -6.40 10.12
CA ALA A 13 5.52 -5.95 11.32
C ALA A 13 5.46 -4.42 11.48
N ASP A 14 5.54 -3.67 10.39
CA ASP A 14 5.44 -2.20 10.41
C ASP A 14 4.01 -1.73 10.68
N LEU A 15 3.01 -2.39 10.09
CA LEU A 15 1.61 -2.10 10.39
C LEU A 15 1.29 -2.33 11.86
N ALA A 16 1.85 -3.37 12.48
CA ALA A 16 1.64 -3.70 13.89
C ALA A 16 2.12 -2.60 14.87
N LYS A 17 3.06 -1.74 14.45
CA LYS A 17 3.58 -0.61 15.26
C LYS A 17 2.67 0.62 15.24
N ILE A 18 1.67 0.64 14.36
CA ILE A 18 0.74 1.77 14.18
C ILE A 18 -0.47 1.60 15.11
N ASP A 19 -1.09 2.69 15.56
CA ASP A 19 -2.31 2.59 16.36
C ASP A 19 -3.46 1.91 15.59
N ARG A 20 -4.40 1.32 16.34
CA ARG A 20 -5.47 0.50 15.76
C ARG A 20 -6.34 1.26 14.74
N THR A 21 -6.58 2.55 14.96
CA THR A 21 -7.42 3.37 14.07
C THR A 21 -6.73 3.54 12.72
N ASN A 22 -5.44 3.87 12.74
CA ASN A 22 -4.65 4.01 11.52
C ASN A 22 -4.40 2.66 10.83
N GLN A 23 -4.20 1.57 11.57
CA GLN A 23 -4.14 0.22 11.00
C GLN A 23 -5.37 -0.11 10.15
N ILE A 24 -6.57 0.11 10.70
CA ILE A 24 -7.83 -0.16 9.98
C ILE A 24 -7.95 0.73 8.75
N ARG A 25 -7.59 2.01 8.85
CA ARG A 25 -7.63 2.96 7.73
C ARG A 25 -6.70 2.53 6.60
N ILE A 26 -5.48 2.09 6.94
CA ILE A 26 -4.49 1.59 5.99
C ILE A 26 -5.00 0.31 5.32
N ALA A 27 -5.44 -0.69 6.10
CA ALA A 27 -5.92 -1.96 5.57
C ALA A 27 -7.11 -1.78 4.60
N ARG A 28 -8.06 -0.90 4.95
CA ARG A 28 -9.18 -0.56 4.05
C ARG A 28 -8.71 0.09 2.75
N LYS A 29 -7.74 1.00 2.82
CA LYS A 29 -7.23 1.69 1.63
C LYS A 29 -6.40 0.76 0.73
N ILE A 30 -5.68 -0.20 1.32
CA ILE A 30 -4.99 -1.28 0.58
C ILE A 30 -6.00 -2.20 -0.11
N LYS A 31 -7.07 -2.62 0.57
CA LYS A 31 -8.14 -3.41 -0.07
C LYS A 31 -8.76 -2.65 -1.25
N TRP A 32 -9.09 -1.37 -1.05
CA TRP A 32 -9.60 -0.50 -2.11
C TRP A 32 -8.64 -0.38 -3.29
N LEU A 33 -7.31 -0.32 -3.03
CA LEU A 33 -6.30 -0.28 -4.08
C LEU A 33 -6.42 -1.52 -4.99
N GLY A 34 -6.52 -2.73 -4.45
CA GLY A 34 -6.65 -3.95 -5.26
C GLY A 34 -7.95 -4.01 -6.05
N GLU A 35 -9.05 -3.52 -5.49
CA GLU A 35 -10.36 -3.47 -6.14
C GLU A 35 -10.45 -2.43 -7.28
N ASN A 36 -9.65 -1.36 -7.21
CA ASN A 36 -9.76 -0.20 -8.11
C ASN A 36 -8.46 0.09 -8.87
N PHE A 37 -7.52 -0.85 -8.89
CA PHE A 37 -6.17 -0.61 -9.39
C PHE A 37 -6.15 -0.12 -10.85
N GLU A 38 -6.99 -0.71 -11.70
CA GLU A 38 -7.12 -0.36 -13.13
C GLU A 38 -7.63 1.07 -13.36
N GLN A 39 -8.25 1.68 -12.35
CA GLN A 39 -8.88 3.01 -12.44
C GLN A 39 -8.00 4.12 -11.86
N ILE A 40 -6.82 3.78 -11.34
CA ILE A 40 -5.91 4.75 -10.76
C ILE A 40 -4.59 4.79 -11.51
N THR A 41 -3.87 5.90 -11.39
CA THR A 41 -2.48 6.00 -11.83
C THR A 41 -1.56 5.75 -10.63
N PRO A 42 -0.79 4.64 -10.61
CA PRO A 42 0.20 4.39 -9.58
C PRO A 42 1.23 5.51 -9.52
N LEU A 43 1.63 5.90 -8.31
CA LEU A 43 2.63 6.95 -8.10
C LEU A 43 3.99 6.31 -7.85
N SER A 44 4.90 6.39 -8.82
CA SER A 44 6.24 5.83 -8.69
C SER A 44 7.07 6.55 -7.62
N LEU A 45 7.98 5.80 -7.01
CA LEU A 45 9.08 6.34 -6.23
C LEU A 45 10.29 6.64 -7.13
N SER A 46 11.29 7.32 -6.58
CA SER A 46 12.47 7.77 -7.31
C SER A 46 13.76 7.21 -6.70
N GLY A 47 14.86 7.29 -7.45
CA GLY A 47 16.17 6.79 -7.02
C GLY A 47 16.17 5.27 -6.86
N ASN A 48 16.77 4.78 -5.78
CA ASN A 48 16.90 3.33 -5.51
C ASN A 48 15.56 2.59 -5.33
N LEU A 49 14.43 3.31 -5.29
CA LEU A 49 13.10 2.75 -5.16
C LEU A 49 12.26 2.91 -6.45
N SER A 50 12.88 3.17 -7.60
CA SER A 50 12.17 3.42 -8.86
C SER A 50 11.23 2.29 -9.31
N SER A 51 11.45 1.07 -8.84
CA SER A 51 10.60 -0.10 -9.13
C SER A 51 9.37 -0.21 -8.21
N PHE A 52 9.21 0.72 -7.27
CA PHE A 52 8.12 0.72 -6.30
C PHE A 52 7.19 1.92 -6.49
N PHE A 53 5.98 1.76 -5.97
CA PHE A 53 4.94 2.77 -5.95
C PHE A 53 4.56 3.14 -4.51
N LYS A 54 3.89 4.28 -4.35
CA LYS A 54 3.37 4.74 -3.05
C LYS A 54 1.86 4.95 -3.08
N LEU A 55 1.20 4.50 -2.02
CA LEU A 55 -0.19 4.83 -1.71
C LEU A 55 -0.22 5.68 -0.43
N ARG A 56 -0.72 6.92 -0.53
CA ARG A 56 -0.83 7.84 0.60
C ARG A 56 -2.09 7.54 1.42
N VAL A 57 -1.94 7.39 2.74
CA VAL A 57 -3.03 7.19 3.71
C VAL A 57 -2.85 8.14 4.90
N GLY A 58 -3.32 9.37 4.76
CA GLY A 58 -3.05 10.43 5.74
C GLY A 58 -1.54 10.69 5.86
N ASP A 59 -0.99 10.50 7.06
CA ASP A 59 0.44 10.67 7.34
C ASP A 59 1.29 9.45 6.93
N TYR A 60 0.66 8.30 6.69
CA TYR A 60 1.32 7.06 6.31
C TYR A 60 1.44 6.90 4.79
N ARG A 61 2.47 6.17 4.37
CA ARG A 61 2.70 5.77 2.98
C ARG A 61 2.89 4.27 2.94
N VAL A 62 2.06 3.59 2.14
CA VAL A 62 2.24 2.17 1.84
C VAL A 62 3.12 2.09 0.59
N ILE A 63 4.25 1.39 0.69
CA ILE A 63 5.12 1.11 -0.44
C ILE A 63 4.73 -0.24 -1.01
N TYR A 64 4.55 -0.34 -2.33
CA TYR A 64 4.14 -1.58 -2.98
C TYR A 64 4.79 -1.72 -4.36
N ALA A 65 4.81 -2.94 -4.88
CA ALA A 65 5.20 -3.26 -6.24
C ALA A 65 4.06 -4.01 -6.94
N ILE A 66 4.11 -4.07 -8.26
CA ILE A 66 3.19 -4.85 -9.09
C ILE A 66 4.01 -6.04 -9.60
N ALA A 67 3.51 -7.25 -9.37
CA ALA A 67 4.12 -8.50 -9.83
C ALA A 67 3.38 -9.05 -11.05
#